data_AF-A0A2E5XE48-F1
#
_entry.id   AF-A0A2E5XE48-F1
#
_cell.length_a   1.000
_cell.length_b   1.000
_cell.length_c   1.000
_cell.angle_alpha   90.00
_cell.angle_beta   90.00
_cell.angle_gamma   90.00
#
_symmetry.space_group_name_H-M   'P 1'
#
loop_
_entity.id
_entity.type
_entity.pdbx_description
1 polymer ?
#
loop_
_entity_poly.entity_id
_entity_poly.type
_entity_poly.pdbx_seq_one_letter_code
_entity_poly.pdbx_strand_id
1 'polypeptide(L)'
;MRGNPILRAALLVVAMCLTSILVATVLRNTGPLEKNRSRSTGPPPRSDTVPALLTLTLSAPAESIMLKEQSGRIISIPTGDELEIEEDVEISVSNQQWTASLSVVWKNVPGHRFLRLDLEPEKLKSDRLLLDFPGDVTNHPVRANFDPSP
;
A
#
# COMPACT_ATOMS: atom_id res chain seq x y z
N MET A 1 11.22 52.64 6.62
CA MET A 1 10.63 52.05 5.41
C MET A 1 9.32 51.36 5.78
N ARG A 2 8.17 52.04 5.66
CA ARG A 2 6.85 51.46 5.96
C ARG A 2 6.31 50.83 4.66
N GLY A 3 6.27 49.50 4.61
CA GLY A 3 5.76 48.75 3.45
C GLY A 3 4.24 48.89 3.33
N ASN A 4 3.76 49.22 2.14
CA ASN A 4 2.37 49.56 1.88
C ASN A 4 1.48 48.29 1.96
N PRO A 5 0.49 48.22 2.88
CA PRO A 5 -0.29 46.99 3.15
C PRO A 5 -1.13 46.54 1.94
N ILE A 6 -1.49 47.47 1.04
CA ILE A 6 -2.24 47.19 -0.19
C ILE A 6 -1.43 46.31 -1.15
N LEU A 7 -0.10 46.51 -1.21
CA LEU A 7 0.77 45.74 -2.10
C LEU A 7 0.89 44.28 -1.64
N ARG A 8 0.84 44.03 -0.33
CA ARG A 8 0.87 42.67 0.24
C ARG A 8 -0.42 41.89 -0.01
N ALA A 9 -1.57 42.57 0.05
CA ALA A 9 -2.85 41.97 -0.27
C ALA A 9 -2.95 41.59 -1.76
N ALA A 10 -2.48 42.47 -2.66
CA ALA A 10 -2.43 42.18 -4.09
C ALA A 10 -1.52 40.97 -4.40
N LEU A 11 -0.36 40.88 -3.75
CA LEU A 11 0.56 39.74 -3.92
C LEU A 11 -0.05 38.41 -3.44
N LEU A 12 -0.80 38.44 -2.33
CA LEU A 12 -1.49 37.25 -1.79
C LEU A 12 -2.61 36.76 -2.71
N VAL A 13 -3.38 37.67 -3.30
CA VAL A 13 -4.44 37.30 -4.26
C VAL A 13 -3.85 36.68 -5.53
N VAL A 14 -2.73 37.22 -6.03
CA VAL A 14 -2.02 36.65 -7.19
C VAL A 14 -1.51 35.23 -6.89
N ALA A 15 -0.95 35.00 -5.70
CA ALA A 15 -0.48 33.68 -5.29
C ALA A 15 -1.61 32.64 -5.18
N MET A 16 -2.79 33.02 -4.66
CA MET A 16 -3.95 32.13 -4.59
C MET A 16 -4.53 31.79 -5.98
N CYS A 17 -4.48 32.72 -6.93
CA CYS A 17 -4.90 32.43 -8.30
C CYS A 17 -3.95 31.45 -9.01
N LEU A 18 -2.63 31.55 -8.75
CA LEU A 18 -1.62 30.67 -9.34
C LEU A 18 -1.75 29.22 -8.86
N THR A 19 -2.05 28.98 -7.58
CA THR A 19 -2.26 27.62 -7.07
C THR A 19 -3.55 26.99 -7.61
N SER A 20 -4.60 27.79 -7.79
CA SER A 20 -5.89 27.33 -8.34
C SER A 20 -5.76 26.85 -9.79
N ILE A 21 -4.96 27.54 -10.61
CA ILE A 21 -4.71 27.16 -12.00
C ILE A 21 -3.88 25.88 -12.09
N LEU A 22 -2.88 25.71 -11.20
CA LEU A 22 -2.03 24.52 -11.19
C LEU A 22 -2.83 23.24 -10.86
N VAL A 23 -3.74 23.31 -9.88
CA VAL A 23 -4.64 22.20 -9.52
C VAL A 23 -5.57 21.82 -10.68
N ALA A 24 -6.12 22.82 -11.38
CA ALA A 24 -6.98 22.58 -12.54
C ALA A 24 -6.24 21.93 -13.72
N THR A 25 -4.97 22.29 -13.95
CA THR A 25 -4.15 21.66 -14.99
C THR A 25 -3.74 20.22 -14.66
N VAL A 26 -3.45 19.91 -13.39
CA VAL A 26 -3.16 18.54 -12.95
C VAL A 26 -4.41 17.66 -13.07
N LEU A 27 -5.59 18.15 -12.70
CA LEU A 27 -6.86 17.41 -12.85
C LEU A 27 -7.30 17.22 -14.30
N ARG A 28 -6.97 18.16 -15.20
CA ARG A 28 -7.30 18.02 -16.63
C ARG A 28 -6.40 17.04 -17.38
N ASN A 29 -5.19 16.76 -16.89
CA ASN A 29 -4.29 15.81 -17.53
C ASN A 29 -4.61 14.34 -17.19
N THR A 30 -5.57 14.09 -16.30
CA THR A 30 -6.15 12.76 -16.04
C THR A 30 -7.45 12.57 -16.83
N GLY A 31 -7.48 13.02 -18.09
CA GLY A 31 -8.62 12.82 -18.99
C GLY A 31 -9.04 11.34 -19.05
N PRO A 32 -10.34 11.09 -19.29
CA PRO A 32 -10.99 9.82 -19.00
C PRO A 32 -10.51 8.72 -19.95
N LEU A 33 -9.88 7.68 -19.40
CA LEU A 33 -9.62 6.47 -20.16
C LEU A 33 -10.95 5.80 -20.49
N GLU A 34 -11.11 5.48 -21.77
CA GLU A 34 -12.28 4.85 -22.34
C GLU A 34 -12.78 3.65 -21.56
N LYS A 35 -14.10 3.64 -21.45
CA LYS A 35 -14.99 2.59 -21.00
C LYS A 35 -14.84 1.34 -21.87
N ASN A 36 -13.90 0.46 -21.54
CA ASN A 36 -14.03 -0.94 -21.92
C ASN A 36 -14.95 -1.67 -20.94
N ARG A 37 -16.18 -1.82 -21.43
CA ARG A 37 -17.33 -2.48 -20.81
C ARG A 37 -17.07 -3.99 -20.71
N SER A 38 -16.34 -4.42 -19.68
CA SER A 38 -16.40 -5.81 -19.23
C SER A 38 -17.54 -5.96 -18.24
N ARG A 39 -18.59 -6.63 -18.71
CA ARG A 39 -19.81 -7.00 -18.01
C ARG A 39 -19.47 -7.77 -16.72
N SER A 40 -19.66 -7.16 -15.56
CA SER A 40 -19.96 -7.87 -14.31
C SER A 40 -21.14 -7.17 -13.66
N THR A 41 -22.32 -7.79 -13.76
CA THR A 41 -23.56 -7.31 -13.17
C THR A 41 -23.68 -7.89 -11.77
N GLY A 42 -22.82 -7.39 -10.88
CA GLY A 42 -22.95 -7.59 -9.44
C GLY A 42 -22.60 -6.28 -8.75
N PRO A 43 -23.13 -6.01 -7.54
CA PRO A 43 -22.53 -4.97 -6.72
C PRO A 43 -21.02 -5.22 -6.65
N PRO A 44 -20.16 -4.19 -6.72
CA PRO A 44 -18.73 -4.39 -6.47
C PRO A 44 -18.59 -5.18 -5.17
N PRO A 45 -17.74 -6.21 -5.12
CA PRO A 45 -17.57 -6.96 -3.89
C PRO A 45 -17.21 -5.95 -2.81
N ARG A 46 -17.97 -5.97 -1.70
CA ARG A 46 -17.72 -5.07 -0.59
C ARG A 46 -16.29 -5.33 -0.13
N SER A 47 -15.45 -4.31 -0.25
CA SER A 47 -14.11 -4.30 0.29
C SER A 47 -14.23 -3.65 1.65
N ASP A 48 -14.05 -4.42 2.70
CA ASP A 48 -14.06 -3.91 4.08
C ASP A 48 -12.62 -3.79 4.55
N THR A 49 -12.29 -2.67 5.19
CA THR A 49 -11.00 -2.50 5.86
C THR A 49 -11.10 -3.11 7.26
N VAL A 50 -10.21 -4.03 7.58
CA VAL A 50 -10.22 -4.77 8.86
C VAL A 50 -8.85 -4.63 9.54
N PRO A 51 -8.79 -4.36 10.85
CA PRO A 51 -7.54 -4.45 11.62
C PRO A 51 -6.98 -5.87 11.61
N ALA A 52 -5.67 -6.00 11.52
CA ALA A 52 -4.96 -7.27 11.50
C ALA A 52 -3.59 -7.13 12.16
N LEU A 53 -3.21 -8.14 12.94
CA LEU A 53 -1.82 -8.31 13.34
C LEU A 53 -1.04 -8.91 12.18
N LEU A 54 0.04 -8.25 11.79
CA LEU A 54 0.98 -8.72 10.77
C LEU A 54 2.29 -9.09 11.46
N THR A 55 2.65 -10.38 11.38
CA THR A 55 3.97 -10.84 11.80
C THR A 55 4.78 -11.24 10.59
N LEU A 56 5.96 -10.65 10.43
CA LEU A 56 6.94 -11.02 9.42
C LEU A 56 8.12 -11.73 10.06
N THR A 57 8.48 -12.90 9.54
CA THR A 57 9.73 -13.57 9.90
C THR A 57 10.65 -13.59 8.68
N LEU A 58 11.85 -13.03 8.84
CA LEU A 58 12.83 -12.83 7.79
C LEU A 58 14.04 -13.74 8.02
N SER A 59 14.58 -14.26 6.92
CA SER A 59 15.86 -15.00 6.95
C SER A 59 17.10 -14.12 7.08
N ALA A 60 16.97 -12.83 6.77
CA ALA A 60 18.03 -11.82 6.86
C ALA A 60 17.39 -10.42 7.00
N PRO A 61 18.13 -9.41 7.49
CA PRO A 61 17.59 -8.05 7.60
C PRO A 61 17.24 -7.43 6.24
N ALA A 62 16.17 -6.62 6.22
CA ALA A 62 15.73 -5.88 5.04
C ALA A 62 16.03 -4.38 5.15
N GLU A 63 16.26 -3.72 4.01
CA GLU A 63 16.31 -2.25 3.91
C GLU A 63 14.91 -1.65 3.75
N SER A 64 14.02 -2.39 3.08
CA SER A 64 12.63 -1.98 2.93
C SER A 64 11.74 -3.19 2.66
N ILE A 65 10.52 -3.13 3.19
CA ILE A 65 9.45 -4.08 2.92
C ILE A 65 8.17 -3.28 2.67
N MET A 66 7.50 -3.55 1.55
CA MET A 66 6.27 -2.87 1.16
C MET A 66 5.22 -3.86 0.65
N LEU A 67 3.97 -3.66 1.07
CA LEU A 67 2.80 -4.37 0.56
C LEU A 67 1.88 -3.36 -0.14
N LYS A 68 1.66 -3.53 -1.44
CA LYS A 68 0.75 -2.69 -2.22
C LYS A 68 -0.55 -3.44 -2.50
N GLU A 69 -1.64 -2.98 -1.92
CA GLU A 69 -2.97 -3.56 -2.13
C GLU A 69 -3.53 -3.21 -3.52
N GLN A 70 -4.53 -3.96 -3.98
CA GLN A 70 -5.21 -3.69 -5.25
C GLN A 70 -5.89 -2.31 -5.31
N SER A 71 -6.29 -1.77 -4.15
CA SER A 71 -6.81 -0.41 -4.01
C SER A 71 -5.78 0.68 -4.32
N GLY A 72 -4.50 0.32 -4.39
CA GLY A 72 -3.37 1.25 -4.51
C GLY A 72 -2.80 1.70 -3.17
N ARG A 73 -3.41 1.32 -2.04
CA ARG A 73 -2.86 1.59 -0.70
C ARG A 73 -1.54 0.84 -0.52
N ILE A 74 -0.55 1.54 0.06
CA ILE A 74 0.76 0.98 0.36
C ILE A 74 0.88 0.87 1.88
N ILE A 75 1.20 -0.32 2.35
CA ILE A 75 1.55 -0.62 3.73
C ILE A 75 3.07 -0.76 3.77
N SER A 76 3.74 0.23 4.35
CA SER A 76 5.19 0.23 4.53
C SER A 76 5.51 -0.38 5.89
N ILE A 77 6.35 -1.41 5.91
CA ILE A 77 6.72 -2.09 7.16
C ILE A 77 8.02 -1.47 7.67
N PRO A 78 8.08 -1.04 8.94
CA PRO A 78 9.31 -0.59 9.56
C PRO A 78 10.37 -1.69 9.48
N THR A 79 11.57 -1.35 9.04
CA THR A 79 12.67 -2.32 8.92
C THR A 79 13.87 -1.89 9.76
N GLY A 80 14.43 -2.84 10.49
CA GLY A 80 15.63 -2.69 11.32
C GLY A 80 16.66 -3.76 11.03
N ASP A 81 17.42 -4.16 12.04
CA ASP A 81 18.27 -5.37 12.00
C ASP A 81 17.54 -6.60 12.54
N GLU A 82 16.26 -6.43 12.90
CA GLU A 82 15.36 -7.47 13.39
C GLU A 82 15.00 -8.46 12.27
N LEU A 83 14.80 -9.71 12.68
CA LEU A 83 14.35 -10.80 11.80
C LEU A 83 12.89 -11.17 12.06
N GLU A 84 12.28 -10.61 13.10
CA GLU A 84 10.88 -10.78 13.42
C GLU A 84 10.31 -9.39 13.67
N ILE A 85 9.28 -9.04 12.90
CA ILE A 85 8.65 -7.72 12.91
C ILE A 85 7.16 -7.97 13.12
N GLU A 86 6.57 -7.27 14.08
CA GLU A 86 5.14 -7.37 14.41
C GLU A 86 4.52 -5.99 14.32
N GLU A 87 3.46 -5.86 13.53
CA GLU A 87 2.80 -4.58 13.26
C GLU A 87 1.28 -4.73 13.29
N ASP A 88 0.61 -3.79 13.96
CA ASP A 88 -0.82 -3.60 13.83
C ASP A 88 -1.12 -2.84 12.53
N VAL A 89 -1.74 -3.51 11.57
CA VAL A 89 -2.07 -2.94 10.26
C VAL A 89 -3.55 -3.01 9.99
N GLU A 90 -4.05 -2.13 9.13
CA GLU A 90 -5.36 -2.32 8.52
C GLU A 90 -5.18 -3.00 7.17
N ILE A 91 -6.03 -3.95 6.80
CA ILE A 91 -6.00 -4.62 5.48
C ILE A 91 -7.36 -4.52 4.77
N SER A 92 -7.33 -4.40 3.44
CA SER A 92 -8.52 -4.37 2.60
C SER A 92 -8.93 -5.79 2.22
N VAL A 93 -10.02 -6.30 2.81
CA VAL A 93 -10.50 -7.66 2.58
C VAL A 93 -11.70 -7.62 1.62
N SER A 94 -11.64 -8.44 0.56
CA SER A 94 -12.74 -8.64 -0.38
C SER A 94 -13.07 -10.11 -0.48
N ASN A 95 -14.35 -10.47 -0.24
CA ASN A 95 -14.80 -11.88 -0.21
C ASN A 95 -13.91 -12.77 0.69
N GLN A 96 -13.60 -12.30 1.90
CA GLN A 96 -12.73 -13.00 2.88
C GLN A 96 -11.29 -13.24 2.40
N GLN A 97 -10.85 -12.53 1.37
CA GLN A 97 -9.51 -12.65 0.83
C GLN A 97 -8.80 -11.31 0.85
N TRP A 98 -7.51 -11.38 1.08
CA TRP A 98 -6.62 -10.25 0.94
C TRP A 98 -5.61 -10.52 -0.16
N THR A 99 -5.32 -9.50 -0.96
CA THR A 99 -4.37 -9.58 -2.06
C THR A 99 -3.54 -8.32 -2.12
N ALA A 100 -2.22 -8.49 -2.24
CA ALA A 100 -1.27 -7.40 -2.37
C ALA A 100 -0.10 -7.78 -3.29
N SER A 101 0.75 -6.82 -3.58
CA SER A 101 2.05 -7.01 -4.21
C SER A 101 3.16 -6.69 -3.20
N LEU A 102 4.00 -7.65 -2.90
CA LEU A 102 5.13 -7.55 -1.99
C LEU A 102 6.37 -7.06 -2.74
N SER A 103 7.08 -6.09 -2.15
CA SER A 103 8.44 -5.72 -2.56
C SER A 103 9.35 -5.76 -1.34
N VAL A 104 10.54 -6.32 -1.50
CA VAL A 104 11.56 -6.46 -0.45
C VAL A 104 12.91 -6.12 -1.03
N VAL A 105 13.66 -5.27 -0.32
CA VAL A 105 15.07 -5.00 -0.59
C VAL A 105 15.87 -5.47 0.63
N TRP A 106 16.86 -6.33 0.44
CA TRP A 106 17.64 -6.91 1.53
C TRP A 106 18.90 -6.09 1.85
N LYS A 107 19.27 -5.97 3.13
CA LYS A 107 20.42 -5.16 3.58
C LYS A 107 21.78 -5.67 3.12
N ASN A 108 21.92 -6.97 2.97
CA ASN A 108 23.22 -7.56 2.64
C ASN A 108 23.04 -8.97 2.03
N VAL A 109 23.76 -9.16 0.93
CA VAL A 109 24.29 -10.44 0.42
C VAL A 109 23.43 -11.24 -0.57
N PRO A 110 24.06 -11.74 -1.66
CA PRO A 110 23.49 -12.77 -2.54
C PRO A 110 23.16 -14.07 -1.80
N GLY A 111 22.14 -14.77 -2.27
CA GLY A 111 21.71 -16.07 -1.77
C GLY A 111 20.20 -16.16 -1.63
N HIS A 112 19.70 -17.38 -1.40
CA HIS A 112 18.28 -17.61 -1.13
C HIS A 112 17.88 -16.97 0.20
N ARG A 113 16.71 -16.34 0.18
CA ARG A 113 16.08 -15.67 1.31
C ARG A 113 14.65 -16.15 1.39
N PHE A 114 14.19 -16.37 2.61
CA PHE A 114 12.77 -16.55 2.86
C PHE A 114 12.20 -15.38 3.66
N LEU A 115 10.91 -15.17 3.44
CA LEU A 115 10.03 -14.31 4.22
C LEU A 115 8.79 -15.12 4.54
N ARG A 116 8.46 -15.23 5.82
CA ARG A 116 7.17 -15.72 6.30
C ARG A 116 6.30 -14.52 6.65
N LEU A 117 5.07 -14.53 6.19
CA LEU A 117 4.05 -13.54 6.50
C LEU A 117 2.90 -14.26 7.17
N ASP A 118 2.63 -13.89 8.41
CA ASP A 118 1.47 -14.33 9.19
C ASP A 118 0.51 -13.14 9.28
N LEU A 119 -0.75 -13.34 8.87
CA LEU A 119 -1.80 -12.33 8.96
C LEU A 119 -2.91 -12.85 9.86
N GLU A 120 -3.21 -12.08 10.91
CA GLU A 120 -4.26 -12.38 11.88
C GLU A 120 -5.31 -11.24 11.90
N PRO A 121 -6.22 -11.20 10.91
CA PRO A 121 -7.30 -10.23 10.89
C PRO A 121 -8.35 -10.46 11.99
N GLU A 122 -8.85 -9.37 12.57
CA GLU A 122 -9.92 -9.47 13.57
C GLU A 122 -11.17 -10.18 13.02
N LYS A 123 -11.69 -11.13 13.80
CA LYS A 123 -12.95 -11.86 13.52
C LYS A 123 -12.93 -12.70 12.24
N LEU A 124 -11.76 -12.89 11.65
CA LEU A 124 -11.51 -13.72 10.48
C LEU A 124 -10.46 -14.78 10.83
N LYS A 125 -10.31 -15.81 10.00
CA LYS A 125 -9.28 -16.84 10.22
C LYS A 125 -7.91 -16.28 9.84
N SER A 126 -6.88 -16.60 10.60
CA SER A 126 -5.49 -16.26 10.25
C SER A 126 -5.01 -17.07 9.05
N ASP A 127 -4.08 -16.50 8.28
CA ASP A 127 -3.41 -17.20 7.18
C ASP A 127 -1.91 -16.93 7.19
N ARG A 128 -1.14 -17.87 6.61
CA ARG A 128 0.32 -17.85 6.60
C ARG A 128 0.84 -18.11 5.20
N LEU A 129 1.80 -17.29 4.80
CA LEU A 129 2.54 -17.42 3.55
C LEU A 129 4.03 -17.61 3.85
N LEU A 130 4.64 -18.63 3.26
CA LEU A 130 6.09 -18.78 3.23
C LEU A 130 6.57 -18.56 1.81
N LEU A 131 7.43 -17.56 1.63
CA LEU A 131 7.93 -17.11 0.33
C LEU A 131 9.45 -17.29 0.31
N ASP A 132 9.98 -17.84 -0.77
CA ASP A 132 11.41 -18.02 -1.01
C ASP A 132 11.84 -17.25 -2.26
N PHE A 133 12.92 -16.49 -2.15
CA PHE A 133 13.42 -15.57 -3.16
C PHE A 133 14.93 -15.68 -3.32
N PRO A 134 15.47 -15.64 -4.55
CA PRO A 134 16.91 -15.67 -4.80
C PRO A 134 17.62 -14.32 -4.55
N GLY A 135 16.89 -13.29 -4.10
CA GLY A 135 17.39 -11.93 -3.90
C GLY A 135 16.26 -10.93 -3.65
N ASP A 136 16.47 -9.69 -4.05
CA ASP A 136 15.47 -8.62 -3.98
C ASP A 136 14.22 -8.95 -4.80
N VAL A 137 13.10 -8.43 -4.34
CA VAL A 137 11.78 -8.72 -4.89
C VAL A 137 11.05 -7.43 -5.18
N THR A 138 10.42 -7.35 -6.34
CA THR A 138 9.59 -6.21 -6.72
C THR A 138 8.25 -6.70 -7.23
N ASN A 139 7.16 -6.19 -6.64
CA ASN A 139 5.77 -6.48 -7.02
C ASN A 139 5.41 -7.98 -7.09
N HIS A 140 5.94 -8.82 -6.19
CA HIS A 140 5.56 -10.24 -6.13
C HIS A 140 4.13 -10.38 -5.60
N PRO A 141 3.22 -11.07 -6.31
CA PRO A 141 1.85 -11.19 -5.87
C PRO A 141 1.74 -12.07 -4.61
N VAL A 142 1.05 -11.58 -3.59
CA VAL A 142 0.74 -12.31 -2.37
C VAL A 142 -0.77 -12.31 -2.13
N ARG A 143 -1.28 -13.41 -1.58
CA ARG A 143 -2.70 -13.60 -1.31
C ARG A 143 -2.88 -14.38 -0.03
N ALA A 144 -3.79 -13.92 0.82
CA ALA A 144 -4.24 -14.64 1.99
C ALA A 144 -5.73 -14.98 1.87
N ASN A 145 -6.13 -16.16 2.35
CA ASN A 145 -7.50 -16.62 2.39
C ASN A 145 -7.96 -16.79 3.85
N PHE A 146 -8.92 -15.98 4.26
CA PHE A 146 -9.43 -15.95 5.62
C PHE A 146 -10.77 -16.68 5.78
N ASP A 147 -11.20 -17.40 4.74
CA ASP A 147 -12.41 -18.23 4.79
C ASP A 147 -12.24 -19.35 5.83
N PRO A 148 -13.15 -19.48 6.81
CA PRO A 148 -13.12 -20.57 7.78
C PRO A 148 -13.52 -21.93 7.17
N SER A 149 -14.04 -21.95 5.94
CA SER A 149 -14.46 -23.17 5.24
C SER A 149 -13.26 -24.01 4.76
N PRO A 150 -13.35 -25.35 4.79
CA PRO A 150 -12.30 -26.26 4.32
C PRO A 150 -12.16 -26.31 2.79
#